data_AF-A0A9W8M9H2-F1
#
_entry.id   AF-A0A9W8M9H2-F1
#
_cell.length_a   1.000
_cell.length_b   1.000
_cell.length_c   1.000
_cell.angle_alpha   90.00
_cell.angle_beta   90.00
_cell.angle_gamma   90.00
#
_symmetry.space_group_name_H-M   'P 1'
#
loop_
_entity.id
_entity.type
_entity.pdbx_description
1 polymer ?
#
loop_
_entity_poly.entity_id
_entity_poly.type
_entity_poly.pdbx_seq_one_letter_code
_entity_poly.pdbx_strand_id
1 'polypeptide(L)'
;MEKVQGADVTPDWDSFEKYTAAIDPFEKQLLELESPLADNEKSGVPTKDKVSALITFMGKWVADRQRLIGASTELEQDHYKDLFDQAQALNAAANIKRALNEDDKQVLQELSDGIKNHGLKDSDISGSSEKLVTAVKEKVQEILAATSGLTLNDYERMGKIVHAVMAIFIPFLAHEQDLENAHIVSKEVWEAAKTFAEETKEFAQDSSIESKDFDKQWATYEKILLGEVGAFAMQMVSLMRQAALVRRPFFGRTVGIVRMWQALSDSTKLRDEKLRSARVRIQTLLTDTLAQFKQTHDEVKSFDKGLQATVEARQESYTGLVKRLQDEIKTYNAGEWDNVLKGYKKGADVDDEHLKKYHAFIEANKRAASLIAQVRA
;
A
#
# COMPACT_ATOMS: atom_id res chain seq x y z
N MET A 1 -58.10 3.49 48.34
CA MET A 1 -58.34 2.98 46.98
C MET A 1 -58.49 4.18 46.05
N GLU A 2 -57.37 4.75 45.63
CA GLU A 2 -57.33 5.56 44.41
C GLU A 2 -56.96 4.60 43.28
N LYS A 3 -57.84 4.53 42.29
CA LYS A 3 -57.62 3.75 41.08
C LYS A 3 -56.49 4.43 40.31
N VAL A 4 -55.33 3.77 40.24
CA VAL A 4 -54.36 4.05 39.17
C VAL A 4 -55.10 3.70 37.88
N GLN A 5 -55.60 4.73 37.19
CA GLN A 5 -56.12 4.59 35.85
C GLN A 5 -55.00 4.01 35.00
N GLY A 6 -55.24 2.83 34.44
CA GLY A 6 -54.31 2.20 33.51
C GLY A 6 -54.05 3.15 32.37
N ALA A 7 -52.82 3.67 32.30
CA ALA A 7 -52.25 3.94 31.01
C ALA A 7 -52.28 2.59 30.27
N ASP A 8 -52.99 2.54 29.17
CA ASP A 8 -52.98 1.40 28.25
C ASP A 8 -51.54 1.30 27.72
N VAL A 9 -50.68 0.56 28.43
CA VAL A 9 -49.31 0.29 27.99
C VAL A 9 -49.41 -0.85 27.00
N THR A 10 -50.00 -0.58 25.83
CA THR A 10 -49.81 -1.45 24.67
C THR A 10 -48.32 -1.45 24.36
N PRO A 11 -47.65 -2.62 24.34
CA PRO A 11 -46.24 -2.70 24.01
C PRO A 11 -46.01 -2.11 22.62
N ASP A 12 -45.08 -1.16 22.53
CA ASP A 12 -44.67 -0.54 21.26
C ASP A 12 -43.71 -1.47 20.52
N TRP A 13 -44.27 -2.49 19.88
CA TRP A 13 -43.52 -3.50 19.13
C TRP A 13 -42.73 -2.90 17.96
N ASP A 14 -43.23 -1.83 17.35
CA ASP A 14 -42.54 -1.13 16.26
C ASP A 14 -41.24 -0.47 16.74
N SER A 15 -41.26 0.16 17.92
CA SER A 15 -40.03 0.69 18.55
C SER A 15 -39.07 -0.41 18.98
N PHE A 16 -39.58 -1.55 19.48
CA PHE A 16 -38.74 -2.70 19.85
C PHE A 16 -38.06 -3.35 18.62
N GLU A 17 -38.77 -3.52 17.51
CA GLU A 17 -38.20 -4.03 16.25
C GLU A 17 -37.14 -3.09 15.69
N LYS A 18 -37.38 -1.77 15.71
CA LYS A 18 -36.38 -0.78 15.28
C LYS A 18 -35.12 -0.80 16.15
N TYR A 19 -35.29 -0.84 17.48
CA TYR A 19 -34.18 -0.93 18.41
C TYR A 19 -33.33 -2.18 18.15
N THR A 20 -33.97 -3.35 18.04
CA THR A 20 -33.25 -4.62 17.82
C THR A 20 -32.60 -4.72 16.44
N ALA A 21 -33.23 -4.18 15.39
CA ALA A 21 -32.65 -4.13 14.05
C ALA A 21 -31.41 -3.21 13.96
N ALA A 22 -31.29 -2.22 14.84
CA ALA A 22 -30.15 -1.32 14.88
C ALA A 22 -28.93 -1.92 15.62
N ILE A 23 -29.11 -2.99 16.41
CA ILE A 23 -28.02 -3.67 17.14
C ILE A 23 -27.01 -4.30 16.17
N ASP A 24 -27.44 -5.09 15.20
CA ASP A 24 -26.52 -5.80 14.27
C ASP A 24 -25.58 -4.84 13.51
N PRO A 25 -26.06 -3.71 12.91
CA PRO A 25 -25.18 -2.70 12.32
C PRO A 25 -24.21 -2.07 13.32
N PHE A 26 -24.63 -1.88 14.57
CA PHE A 26 -23.78 -1.29 15.61
C PHE A 26 -22.71 -2.28 16.11
N GLU A 27 -23.06 -3.55 16.33
CA GLU A 27 -22.10 -4.60 16.69
C GLU A 27 -21.07 -4.80 15.58
N LYS A 28 -21.51 -4.84 14.32
CA LYS A 28 -20.61 -4.89 13.17
C LYS A 28 -19.63 -3.71 13.17
N GLN A 29 -20.12 -2.51 13.48
CA GLN A 29 -19.28 -1.32 13.58
C GLN A 29 -18.21 -1.43 14.67
N LEU A 30 -18.59 -1.90 15.85
CA LEU A 30 -17.67 -2.09 16.97
C LEU A 30 -16.61 -3.16 16.65
N LEU A 31 -17.00 -4.24 15.97
CA LEU A 31 -16.08 -5.30 15.52
C LEU A 31 -15.13 -4.82 14.42
N GLU A 32 -15.55 -3.90 13.56
CA GLU A 32 -14.67 -3.26 12.56
C GLU A 32 -13.71 -2.25 13.18
N LEU A 33 -14.09 -1.66 14.31
CA LEU A 33 -13.25 -0.79 15.14
C LEU A 33 -12.29 -1.55 16.06
N GLU A 34 -12.48 -2.86 16.25
CA GLU A 34 -11.49 -3.73 16.91
C GLU A 34 -10.20 -3.85 16.04
N SER A 35 -9.40 -2.78 16.07
CA SER A 35 -7.94 -2.82 16.00
C SER A 35 -7.44 -2.72 17.44
N PRO A 36 -6.46 -3.52 17.87
CA PRO A 36 -6.47 -4.16 19.17
C PRO A 36 -6.36 -3.13 20.30
N LEU A 37 -7.37 -3.08 21.17
CA LEU A 37 -7.20 -2.57 22.54
C LEU A 37 -6.08 -3.32 23.30
N ALA A 38 -5.56 -4.42 22.71
CA ALA A 38 -4.39 -5.18 23.15
C ALA A 38 -3.03 -4.67 22.60
N ASP A 39 -2.99 -3.65 21.72
CA ASP A 39 -1.78 -3.18 21.04
C ASP A 39 -1.23 -1.86 21.62
N ASN A 40 -1.59 -1.49 22.87
CA ASN A 40 -1.06 -0.31 23.57
C ASN A 40 0.48 -0.33 23.75
N GLU A 41 1.14 -1.43 23.39
CA GLU A 41 2.59 -1.57 23.34
C GLU A 41 3.24 -1.07 22.04
N LYS A 42 2.45 -0.81 20.98
CA LYS A 42 2.99 -0.35 19.69
C LYS A 42 3.15 1.16 19.67
N SER A 43 4.35 1.61 19.31
CA SER A 43 4.69 3.02 19.17
C SER A 43 3.75 3.75 18.20
N GLY A 44 3.22 4.90 18.62
CA GLY A 44 2.41 5.79 17.77
C GLY A 44 3.22 6.52 16.70
N VAL A 45 4.54 6.53 16.84
CA VAL A 45 5.50 7.05 15.86
C VAL A 45 6.33 5.93 15.25
N PRO A 46 6.78 6.07 13.98
CA PRO A 46 7.67 5.09 13.38
C PRO A 46 8.99 5.02 14.17
N THR A 47 9.46 3.80 14.38
CA THR A 47 10.78 3.52 14.96
C THR A 47 11.78 3.17 13.87
N LYS A 48 13.07 3.26 14.18
CA LYS A 48 14.15 2.90 13.26
C LYS A 48 13.92 1.55 12.55
N ASP A 49 13.85 1.59 11.22
CA ASP A 49 13.63 0.45 10.34
C ASP A 49 14.06 0.82 8.89
N LYS A 50 13.85 -0.09 7.94
CA LYS A 50 14.04 0.12 6.50
C LYS A 50 12.97 1.07 5.95
N VAL A 51 13.33 1.84 4.91
CA VAL A 51 12.42 2.79 4.23
C VAL A 51 11.08 2.16 3.85
N SER A 52 11.09 0.94 3.29
CA SER A 52 9.86 0.24 2.90
C SER A 52 8.97 -0.16 4.07
N ALA A 53 9.57 -0.56 5.20
CA ALA A 53 8.83 -0.87 6.42
C ALA A 53 8.24 0.39 7.05
N LEU A 54 8.99 1.50 7.04
CA LEU A 54 8.53 2.82 7.51
C LEU A 54 7.35 3.34 6.68
N ILE A 55 7.41 3.22 5.35
CA ILE A 55 6.29 3.57 4.45
C ILE A 55 5.08 2.66 4.73
N THR A 56 5.29 1.37 4.99
CA THR A 56 4.21 0.44 5.33
C THR A 56 3.56 0.81 6.67
N PHE A 57 4.35 1.20 7.67
CA PHE A 57 3.87 1.70 8.95
C PHE A 57 2.97 2.92 8.76
N MET A 58 3.42 3.90 7.98
CA MET A 58 2.63 5.10 7.67
C MET A 58 1.32 4.77 6.96
N GLY A 59 1.36 3.86 5.97
CA GLY A 59 0.16 3.41 5.27
C GLY A 59 -0.85 2.74 6.20
N LYS A 60 -0.38 1.96 7.18
CA LYS A 60 -1.23 1.37 8.22
C LYS A 60 -1.83 2.46 9.12
N TRP A 61 -1.03 3.41 9.59
CA TRP A 61 -1.49 4.54 10.41
C TRP A 61 -2.61 5.32 9.73
N VAL A 62 -2.45 5.65 8.43
CA VAL A 62 -3.49 6.33 7.64
C VAL A 62 -4.76 5.48 7.54
N ALA A 63 -4.63 4.18 7.29
CA ALA A 63 -5.78 3.27 7.18
C ALA A 63 -6.55 3.14 8.50
N ASP A 64 -5.84 3.00 9.62
CA ASP A 64 -6.45 2.90 10.95
C ASP A 64 -7.19 4.22 11.30
N ARG A 65 -6.59 5.37 10.98
CA ARG A 65 -7.22 6.68 11.13
C ARG A 65 -8.48 6.85 10.28
N GLN A 66 -8.46 6.39 9.03
CA GLN A 66 -9.62 6.45 8.14
C GLN A 66 -10.78 5.56 8.65
N ARG A 67 -10.49 4.43 9.29
CA ARG A 67 -11.53 3.61 9.94
C ARG A 67 -12.21 4.37 11.08
N LEU A 68 -11.44 5.08 11.91
CA LEU A 68 -11.99 5.90 13.01
C LEU A 68 -12.86 7.05 12.49
N ILE A 69 -12.44 7.72 11.40
CA ILE A 69 -13.24 8.76 10.75
C ILE A 69 -14.51 8.19 10.13
N GLY A 70 -14.41 7.06 9.44
CA GLY A 70 -15.56 6.34 8.88
C GLY A 70 -16.58 6.03 9.95
N ALA A 71 -16.13 5.45 11.07
CA ALA A 71 -16.99 5.15 12.20
C ALA A 71 -17.60 6.39 12.86
N SER A 72 -16.83 7.47 13.04
CA SER A 72 -17.38 8.74 13.53
C SER A 72 -18.46 9.29 12.60
N THR A 73 -18.30 9.15 11.29
CA THR A 73 -19.26 9.64 10.30
C THR A 73 -20.51 8.76 10.27
N GLU A 74 -20.35 7.45 10.41
CA GLU A 74 -21.47 6.51 10.49
C GLU A 74 -22.30 6.71 11.76
N LEU A 75 -21.68 7.05 12.89
CA LEU A 75 -22.40 7.43 14.12
C LEU A 75 -23.26 8.70 13.96
N GLU A 76 -22.93 9.58 13.02
CA GLU A 76 -23.73 10.77 12.70
C GLU A 76 -24.93 10.45 11.80
N GLN A 77 -25.03 9.24 11.26
CA GLN A 77 -26.12 8.85 10.37
C GLN A 77 -27.39 8.46 11.13
N ASP A 78 -28.51 8.62 10.44
CA ASP A 78 -29.86 8.52 11.02
C ASP A 78 -30.22 7.11 11.51
N HIS A 79 -29.52 6.06 11.07
CA HIS A 79 -29.84 4.67 11.43
C HIS A 79 -29.48 4.28 12.87
N TYR A 80 -28.73 5.12 13.61
CA TYR A 80 -28.45 4.90 15.04
C TYR A 80 -29.35 5.70 15.99
N LYS A 81 -30.28 6.50 15.47
CA LYS A 81 -31.24 7.29 16.27
C LYS A 81 -32.17 6.43 17.12
N ASP A 82 -32.36 5.16 16.73
CA ASP A 82 -33.16 4.18 17.47
C ASP A 82 -32.38 3.56 18.64
N LEU A 83 -31.04 3.60 18.63
CA LEU A 83 -30.17 3.11 19.73
C LEU A 83 -29.77 4.21 20.71
N PHE A 84 -29.50 5.40 20.19
CA PHE A 84 -29.04 6.55 20.97
C PHE A 84 -29.84 7.78 20.58
N ASP A 85 -30.15 8.62 21.56
CA ASP A 85 -30.69 9.93 21.28
C ASP A 85 -29.73 10.69 20.34
N GLN A 86 -30.25 11.46 19.39
CA GLN A 86 -29.43 12.18 18.41
C GLN A 86 -28.34 13.05 19.07
N ALA A 87 -28.61 13.59 20.26
CA ALA A 87 -27.63 14.34 21.05
C ALA A 87 -26.47 13.46 21.57
N GLN A 88 -26.73 12.21 21.93
CA GLN A 88 -25.69 11.26 22.36
C GLN A 88 -24.83 10.81 21.19
N ALA A 89 -25.42 10.52 20.03
CA ALA A 89 -24.70 10.17 18.81
C ALA A 89 -23.79 11.31 18.32
N LEU A 90 -24.30 12.55 18.28
CA LEU A 90 -23.50 13.73 17.94
C LEU A 90 -22.39 14.00 18.94
N ASN A 91 -22.64 13.80 20.24
CA ASN A 91 -21.60 13.91 21.27
C ASN A 91 -20.52 12.83 21.10
N ALA A 92 -20.89 11.59 20.78
CA ALA A 92 -19.95 10.51 20.55
C ALA A 92 -19.06 10.80 19.33
N ALA A 93 -19.64 11.23 18.21
CA ALA A 93 -18.89 11.63 17.02
C ALA A 93 -17.95 12.82 17.29
N ALA A 94 -18.43 13.85 18.01
CA ALA A 94 -17.60 14.98 18.43
C ALA A 94 -16.46 14.56 19.36
N ASN A 95 -16.68 13.58 20.24
CA ASN A 95 -15.65 13.03 21.12
C ASN A 95 -14.58 12.25 20.34
N ILE A 96 -14.97 11.46 19.32
CA ILE A 96 -14.01 10.77 18.44
C ILE A 96 -13.14 11.80 17.70
N LYS A 97 -13.74 12.84 17.11
CA LYS A 97 -13.01 13.92 16.43
C LYS A 97 -12.05 14.65 17.38
N ARG A 98 -12.44 14.84 18.65
CA ARG A 98 -11.58 15.44 19.67
C ARG A 98 -10.40 14.53 20.01
N ALA A 99 -10.64 13.25 20.27
CA ALA A 99 -9.60 12.27 20.55
C ALA A 99 -8.60 12.17 19.39
N LEU A 100 -9.08 12.09 18.14
CA LEU A 100 -8.23 12.11 16.96
C LEU A 100 -7.31 13.34 16.89
N ASN A 101 -7.84 14.53 17.20
CA ASN A 101 -7.04 15.75 17.20
C ASN A 101 -6.01 15.80 18.34
N GLU A 102 -6.35 15.25 19.51
CA GLU A 102 -5.43 15.12 20.64
C GLU A 102 -4.29 14.15 20.30
N ASP A 103 -4.62 12.98 19.75
CA ASP A 103 -3.65 11.98 19.29
C ASP A 103 -2.77 12.53 18.17
N ASP A 104 -3.35 13.19 17.15
CA ASP A 104 -2.60 13.79 16.04
C ASP A 104 -1.60 14.85 16.56
N LYS A 105 -2.00 15.68 17.53
CA LYS A 105 -1.11 16.67 18.17
C LYS A 105 0.01 16.01 18.96
N GLN A 106 -0.30 14.97 19.72
CA GLN A 106 0.70 14.23 20.48
C GLN A 106 1.72 13.57 19.54
N VAL A 107 1.26 12.87 18.51
CA VAL A 107 2.11 12.23 17.50
C VAL A 107 2.99 13.27 16.79
N LEU A 108 2.41 14.41 16.40
CA LEU A 108 3.17 15.49 15.77
C LEU A 108 4.26 16.06 16.70
N GLN A 109 3.95 16.21 17.98
CA GLN A 109 4.90 16.64 19.00
C GLN A 109 6.04 15.61 19.17
N GLU A 110 5.72 14.32 19.28
CA GLU A 110 6.70 13.23 19.39
C GLU A 110 7.61 13.14 18.17
N LEU A 111 7.07 13.28 16.96
CA LEU A 111 7.85 13.33 15.71
C LEU A 111 8.78 14.55 15.68
N SER A 112 8.24 15.72 16.04
CA SER A 112 8.98 16.99 16.09
C SER A 112 10.15 16.92 17.07
N ASP A 113 9.92 16.37 18.27
CA ASP A 113 10.95 16.16 19.28
C ASP A 113 11.96 15.10 18.84
N GLY A 114 11.50 14.01 18.21
CA GLY A 114 12.35 12.98 17.63
C GLY A 114 13.31 13.54 16.58
N ILE A 115 12.80 14.35 15.64
CA ILE A 115 13.60 15.01 14.59
C ILE A 115 14.58 16.01 15.20
N LYS A 116 14.10 16.88 16.11
CA LYS A 116 14.91 17.92 16.75
C LYS A 116 16.09 17.34 17.52
N ASN A 117 15.83 16.29 18.30
CA ASN A 117 16.82 15.65 19.17
C ASN A 117 17.66 14.59 18.43
N HIS A 118 17.35 14.30 17.17
CA HIS A 118 18.09 13.31 16.39
C HIS A 118 19.56 13.72 16.20
N GLY A 119 20.48 12.75 16.35
CA GLY A 119 21.93 12.98 16.34
C GLY A 119 22.55 13.31 14.96
N LEU A 120 21.78 13.16 13.88
CA LEU A 120 22.23 13.43 12.51
C LEU A 120 22.56 14.92 12.31
N LYS A 121 23.67 15.17 11.61
CA LYS A 121 24.25 16.49 11.32
C LYS A 121 24.36 16.73 9.82
N ASP A 122 24.49 18.00 9.44
CA ASP A 122 24.68 18.39 8.03
C ASP A 122 25.93 17.74 7.39
N SER A 123 26.98 17.50 8.20
CA SER A 123 28.21 16.82 7.76
C SER A 123 28.00 15.36 7.34
N ASP A 124 26.91 14.75 7.78
CA ASP A 124 26.60 13.35 7.50
C ASP A 124 25.95 13.19 6.11
N ILE A 125 25.61 14.30 5.45
CA ILE A 125 24.98 14.32 4.13
C ILE A 125 26.03 14.34 3.03
N SER A 126 25.96 13.35 2.14
CA SER A 126 26.89 13.20 1.03
C SER A 126 26.63 14.23 -0.08
N GLY A 127 27.70 14.89 -0.53
CA GLY A 127 27.66 15.78 -1.70
C GLY A 127 27.02 17.15 -1.46
N SER A 128 26.83 17.58 -0.21
CA SER A 128 26.29 18.91 0.11
C SER A 128 27.20 19.70 1.06
N SER A 129 27.34 21.00 0.80
CA SER A 129 27.90 21.98 1.75
C SER A 129 26.80 22.81 2.43
N GLU A 130 25.54 22.58 2.08
CA GLU A 130 24.38 23.29 2.60
C GLU A 130 23.88 22.66 3.90
N LYS A 131 23.29 23.49 4.78
CA LYS A 131 22.76 23.07 6.07
C LYS A 131 21.37 22.42 5.94
N LEU A 132 21.28 21.34 5.17
CA LEU A 132 20.00 20.70 4.82
C LEU A 132 19.31 20.03 6.01
N VAL A 133 20.06 19.30 6.86
CA VAL A 133 19.50 18.63 8.04
C VAL A 133 18.98 19.67 9.02
N THR A 134 19.77 20.73 9.25
CA THR A 134 19.36 21.84 10.12
C THR A 134 18.10 22.53 9.57
N ALA A 135 18.06 22.82 8.27
CA ALA A 135 16.88 23.44 7.65
C ALA A 135 15.62 22.57 7.78
N VAL A 136 15.72 21.25 7.57
CA VAL A 136 14.60 20.33 7.77
C VAL A 136 14.13 20.34 9.23
N LYS A 137 15.06 20.27 10.20
CA LYS A 137 14.71 20.35 11.64
C LYS A 137 13.96 21.63 11.96
N GLU A 138 14.45 22.78 11.49
CA GLU A 138 13.80 24.09 11.69
C GLU A 138 12.40 24.11 11.06
N LYS A 139 12.24 23.61 9.84
CA LYS A 139 10.94 23.57 9.14
C LYS A 139 9.91 22.70 9.86
N VAL A 140 10.32 21.57 10.43
CA VAL A 140 9.41 20.72 11.22
C VAL A 140 8.91 21.46 12.47
N GLN A 141 9.75 22.26 13.13
CA GLN A 141 9.29 23.11 14.23
C GLN A 141 8.30 24.18 13.75
N GLU A 142 8.55 24.78 12.58
CA GLU A 142 7.63 25.74 11.97
C GLU A 142 6.27 25.10 11.61
N ILE A 143 6.26 23.84 11.12
CA ILE A 143 5.02 23.08 10.85
C ILE A 143 4.25 22.89 12.16
N LEU A 144 4.90 22.39 13.21
CA LEU A 144 4.27 22.21 14.53
C LEU A 144 3.62 23.52 15.02
N ALA A 145 4.35 24.64 14.92
CA ALA A 145 3.80 25.94 15.27
C ALA A 145 2.59 26.34 14.40
N ALA A 146 2.65 26.10 13.08
CA ALA A 146 1.55 26.39 12.16
C ALA A 146 0.27 25.58 12.48
N THR A 147 0.41 24.34 12.95
CA THR A 147 -0.75 23.50 13.30
C THR A 147 -1.52 23.98 14.53
N SER A 148 -0.95 24.89 15.34
CA SER A 148 -1.64 25.45 16.51
C SER A 148 -2.87 26.29 16.14
N GLY A 149 -2.94 26.77 14.89
CA GLY A 149 -4.10 27.51 14.36
C GLY A 149 -5.24 26.62 13.86
N LEU A 150 -5.04 25.29 13.76
CA LEU A 150 -6.04 24.36 13.25
C LEU A 150 -7.11 24.05 14.30
N THR A 151 -8.36 23.98 13.85
CA THR A 151 -9.53 23.70 14.67
C THR A 151 -9.90 22.21 14.67
N LEU A 152 -10.87 21.81 15.49
CA LEU A 152 -11.40 20.44 15.49
C LEU A 152 -11.99 20.01 14.14
N ASN A 153 -12.40 20.96 13.31
CA ASN A 153 -12.96 20.68 11.98
C ASN A 153 -11.88 20.42 10.93
N ASP A 154 -10.62 20.75 11.23
CA ASP A 154 -9.48 20.56 10.33
C ASP A 154 -8.80 19.20 10.51
N TYR A 155 -9.49 18.23 11.13
CA TYR A 155 -8.93 16.92 11.45
C TYR A 155 -8.36 16.22 10.22
N GLU A 156 -9.01 16.25 9.04
CA GLU A 156 -8.43 15.64 7.83
C GLU A 156 -7.10 16.28 7.42
N ARG A 157 -7.02 17.61 7.49
CA ARG A 157 -5.81 18.37 7.20
C ARG A 157 -4.71 18.06 8.22
N MET A 158 -5.05 18.01 9.51
CA MET A 158 -4.12 17.62 10.56
C MET A 158 -3.52 16.23 10.30
N GLY A 159 -4.36 15.24 9.97
CA GLY A 159 -3.90 13.88 9.67
C GLY A 159 -2.93 13.83 8.49
N LYS A 160 -3.15 14.65 7.45
CA LYS A 160 -2.22 14.77 6.32
C LYS A 160 -0.89 15.41 6.71
N ILE A 161 -0.92 16.41 7.60
CA ILE A 161 0.30 17.05 8.12
C ILE A 161 1.10 16.05 8.96
N VAL A 162 0.45 15.30 9.84
CA VAL A 162 1.10 14.23 10.62
C VAL A 162 1.74 13.20 9.70
N HIS A 163 1.01 12.72 8.69
CA HIS A 163 1.53 11.79 7.69
C HIS A 163 2.76 12.35 6.95
N ALA A 164 2.74 13.62 6.57
CA ALA A 164 3.87 14.26 5.93
C ALA A 164 5.09 14.40 6.84
N VAL A 165 4.90 14.75 8.11
CA VAL A 165 5.99 14.82 9.09
C VAL A 165 6.55 13.43 9.42
N MET A 166 5.72 12.39 9.46
CA MET A 166 6.20 11.00 9.53
C MET A 166 7.11 10.67 8.34
N ALA A 167 6.73 11.10 7.13
CA ALA A 167 7.56 10.89 5.95
C ALA A 167 8.91 11.62 6.03
N ILE A 168 8.89 12.88 6.48
CA ILE A 168 10.10 13.69 6.70
C ILE A 168 11.00 13.07 7.78
N PHE A 169 10.43 12.29 8.70
CA PHE A 169 11.19 11.56 9.71
C PHE A 169 11.91 10.33 9.16
N ILE A 170 11.47 9.76 8.02
CA ILE A 170 12.06 8.55 7.43
C ILE A 170 13.57 8.67 7.23
N PRO A 171 14.12 9.74 6.60
CA PRO A 171 15.55 9.87 6.43
C PRO A 171 16.34 9.87 7.74
N PHE A 172 15.77 10.41 8.82
CA PHE A 172 16.40 10.38 10.14
C PHE A 172 16.41 8.95 10.70
N LEU A 173 15.36 8.18 10.52
CA LEU A 173 15.26 6.81 11.03
C LEU A 173 16.07 5.81 10.20
N ALA A 174 16.15 6.00 8.89
CA ALA A 174 16.76 5.07 7.94
C ALA A 174 18.23 5.40 7.58
N HIS A 175 18.82 6.44 8.17
CA HIS A 175 20.16 6.94 7.80
C HIS A 175 21.33 5.96 8.03
N GLU A 176 21.11 4.87 8.76
CA GLU A 176 22.19 3.91 9.03
C GLU A 176 22.67 3.21 7.75
N GLN A 177 23.97 2.93 7.71
CA GLN A 177 24.72 2.51 6.52
C GLN A 177 24.45 1.05 6.09
N ASP A 178 23.18 0.67 6.01
CA ASP A 178 22.78 -0.49 5.23
C ASP A 178 22.74 -0.10 3.73
N LEU A 179 23.27 -0.97 2.87
CA LEU A 179 23.32 -0.76 1.41
C LEU A 179 21.96 -0.40 0.78
N GLU A 180 20.85 -0.84 1.40
CA GLU A 180 19.48 -0.57 0.95
C GLU A 180 19.02 0.87 1.23
N ASN A 181 19.64 1.57 2.19
CA ASN A 181 19.31 2.94 2.58
C ASN A 181 20.45 3.93 2.22
N ALA A 182 21.48 3.49 1.50
CA ALA A 182 22.65 4.35 1.20
C ALA A 182 22.30 5.62 0.42
N HIS A 183 21.18 5.65 -0.33
CA HIS A 183 20.72 6.86 -1.02
C HIS A 183 20.04 7.86 -0.07
N ILE A 184 19.63 7.45 1.13
CA ILE A 184 18.95 8.32 2.10
C ILE A 184 19.85 9.44 2.62
N VAL A 185 21.17 9.24 2.63
CA VAL A 185 22.15 10.29 2.98
C VAL A 185 22.56 11.14 1.77
N SER A 186 21.89 11.04 0.63
CA SER A 186 22.19 11.83 -0.56
C SER A 186 21.65 13.25 -0.46
N LYS A 187 22.37 14.21 -1.06
CA LYS A 187 21.89 15.59 -1.23
C LYS A 187 20.46 15.65 -1.80
N GLU A 188 20.14 14.82 -2.79
CA GLU A 188 18.83 14.78 -3.46
C GLU A 188 17.67 14.48 -2.49
N VAL A 189 17.82 13.48 -1.62
CA VAL A 189 16.78 13.12 -0.63
C VAL A 189 16.56 14.25 0.37
N TRP A 190 17.64 14.91 0.81
CA TRP A 190 17.55 15.99 1.80
C TRP A 190 17.06 17.32 1.23
N GLU A 191 17.36 17.62 -0.04
CA GLU A 191 16.73 18.74 -0.75
C GLU A 191 15.22 18.48 -0.92
N ALA A 192 14.83 17.27 -1.31
CA ALA A 192 13.43 16.90 -1.45
C ALA A 192 12.69 16.95 -0.10
N ALA A 193 13.32 16.49 0.98
CA ALA A 193 12.77 16.56 2.34
C ALA A 193 12.56 18.01 2.78
N LYS A 194 13.52 18.89 2.49
CA LYS A 194 13.41 20.32 2.77
C LYS A 194 12.25 20.96 2.00
N THR A 195 12.19 20.74 0.69
CA THR A 195 11.11 21.27 -0.15
C THR A 195 9.75 20.77 0.33
N PHE A 196 9.62 19.46 0.61
CA PHE A 196 8.37 18.89 1.08
C PHE A 196 7.98 19.41 2.48
N ALA A 197 8.94 19.69 3.36
CA ALA A 197 8.67 20.36 4.64
C ALA A 197 8.19 21.81 4.47
N GLU A 198 8.75 22.54 3.49
CA GLU A 198 8.27 23.89 3.13
C GLU A 198 6.84 23.85 2.60
N GLU A 199 6.54 22.93 1.68
CA GLU A 199 5.19 22.72 1.15
C GLU A 199 4.18 22.30 2.23
N THR A 200 4.60 21.42 3.16
CA THR A 200 3.76 21.00 4.29
C THR A 200 3.46 22.15 5.24
N LYS A 201 4.43 23.04 5.47
CA LYS A 201 4.20 24.25 6.26
C LYS A 201 3.19 25.16 5.56
N GLU A 202 3.35 25.39 4.26
CA GLU A 202 2.39 26.20 3.50
C GLU A 202 0.99 25.60 3.55
N PHE A 203 0.86 24.28 3.39
CA PHE A 203 -0.41 23.56 3.53
C PHE A 203 -1.02 23.71 4.94
N ALA A 204 -0.20 23.74 6.00
CA ALA A 204 -0.67 23.98 7.35
C ALA A 204 -1.20 25.41 7.57
N GLN A 205 -0.64 26.40 6.86
CA GLN A 205 -0.97 27.82 7.02
C GLN A 205 -2.08 28.32 6.08
N ASP A 206 -2.16 27.80 4.86
CA ASP A 206 -3.06 28.27 3.82
C ASP A 206 -4.21 27.29 3.59
N SER A 207 -5.43 27.66 3.99
CA SER A 207 -6.65 26.87 3.77
C SER A 207 -7.09 26.77 2.31
N SER A 208 -6.51 27.56 1.40
CA SER A 208 -6.83 27.52 -0.03
C SER A 208 -6.13 26.39 -0.79
N ILE A 209 -5.05 25.83 -0.26
CA ILE A 209 -4.34 24.72 -0.90
C ILE A 209 -5.21 23.46 -0.83
N GLU A 210 -5.60 22.96 -1.99
CA GLU A 210 -6.43 21.76 -2.09
C GLU A 210 -5.68 20.51 -1.64
N SER A 211 -6.41 19.66 -0.94
CA SER A 211 -5.98 18.35 -0.46
C SER A 211 -5.35 17.47 -1.55
N LYS A 212 -5.83 17.58 -2.80
CA LYS A 212 -5.32 16.82 -3.96
C LYS A 212 -3.98 17.31 -4.47
N ASP A 213 -3.69 18.60 -4.35
CA ASP A 213 -2.41 19.15 -4.79
C ASP A 213 -1.31 18.77 -3.81
N PHE A 214 -1.63 18.75 -2.51
CA PHE A 214 -0.75 18.19 -1.48
C PHE A 214 -0.44 16.69 -1.71
N ASP A 215 -1.41 15.90 -2.15
CA ASP A 215 -1.18 14.48 -2.47
C ASP A 215 -0.20 14.27 -3.64
N LYS A 216 -0.14 15.20 -4.59
CA LYS A 216 0.85 15.16 -5.69
C LYS A 216 2.27 15.47 -5.19
N GLN A 217 2.38 16.41 -4.25
CA GLN A 217 3.65 16.75 -3.59
C GLN A 217 4.18 15.54 -2.81
N TRP A 218 3.30 14.89 -2.03
CA TRP A 218 3.62 13.64 -1.35
C TRP A 218 4.09 12.56 -2.32
N ALA A 219 3.34 12.28 -3.39
CA ALA A 219 3.71 11.24 -4.36
C ALA A 219 5.05 11.51 -5.07
N THR A 220 5.47 12.78 -5.15
CA THR A 220 6.78 13.17 -5.68
C THR A 220 7.87 12.86 -4.67
N TYR A 221 7.68 13.27 -3.41
CA TYR A 221 8.64 13.00 -2.34
C TYR A 221 8.79 11.50 -2.04
N GLU A 222 7.68 10.74 -2.03
CA GLU A 222 7.67 9.29 -1.82
C GLU A 222 8.56 8.56 -2.84
N LYS A 223 8.51 8.96 -4.12
CA LYS A 223 9.37 8.38 -5.17
C LYS A 223 10.86 8.62 -4.91
N ILE A 224 11.21 9.80 -4.40
CA ILE A 224 12.59 10.17 -4.08
C ILE A 224 13.06 9.41 -2.84
N LEU A 225 12.22 9.29 -1.81
CA LEU A 225 12.49 8.50 -0.61
C LEU A 225 12.75 7.02 -0.94
N LEU A 226 11.93 6.45 -1.83
CA LEU A 226 12.13 5.08 -2.30
C LEU A 226 13.40 4.95 -3.16
N GLY A 227 13.81 6.00 -3.86
CA GLY A 227 14.96 5.97 -4.78
C GLY A 227 14.80 4.93 -5.90
N GLU A 228 15.85 4.72 -6.69
CA GLU A 228 15.85 3.68 -7.74
C GLU A 228 15.78 2.25 -7.15
N VAL A 229 16.28 2.04 -5.92
CA VAL A 229 16.35 0.73 -5.24
C VAL A 229 15.02 0.34 -4.59
N GLY A 230 14.31 1.27 -3.95
CA GLY A 230 12.97 1.05 -3.40
C GLY A 230 11.89 1.01 -4.49
N ALA A 231 12.07 1.74 -5.60
CA ALA A 231 11.24 1.57 -6.80
C ALA A 231 11.33 0.13 -7.34
N PHE A 232 12.53 -0.48 -7.33
CA PHE A 232 12.71 -1.86 -7.73
C PHE A 232 11.98 -2.83 -6.78
N ALA A 233 12.07 -2.65 -5.46
CA ALA A 233 11.35 -3.47 -4.49
C ALA A 233 9.81 -3.35 -4.61
N MET A 234 9.28 -2.14 -4.81
CA MET A 234 7.84 -1.94 -5.06
C MET A 234 7.40 -2.51 -6.41
N GLN A 235 8.24 -2.42 -7.43
CA GLN A 235 7.98 -3.05 -8.72
C GLN A 235 8.02 -4.58 -8.62
N MET A 236 8.86 -5.15 -7.75
CA MET A 236 8.85 -6.58 -7.42
C MET A 236 7.56 -7.02 -6.73
N VAL A 237 7.07 -6.25 -5.76
CA VAL A 237 5.75 -6.52 -5.14
C VAL A 237 4.62 -6.41 -6.17
N SER A 238 4.68 -5.40 -7.04
CA SER A 238 3.72 -5.24 -8.14
C SER A 238 3.77 -6.42 -9.12
N LEU A 239 4.98 -6.93 -9.39
CA LEU A 239 5.22 -8.09 -10.24
C LEU A 239 4.58 -9.35 -9.63
N MET A 240 4.75 -9.57 -8.32
CA MET A 240 4.13 -10.68 -7.61
C MET A 240 2.59 -10.58 -7.62
N ARG A 241 2.03 -9.38 -7.41
CA ARG A 241 0.58 -9.15 -7.47
C ARG A 241 0.02 -9.44 -8.86
N GLN A 242 0.68 -8.96 -9.92
CA GLN A 242 0.25 -9.25 -11.29
C GLN A 242 0.41 -10.73 -11.65
N ALA A 243 1.47 -11.38 -11.18
CA ALA A 243 1.67 -12.80 -11.38
C ALA A 243 0.55 -13.65 -10.80
N ALA A 244 0.01 -13.26 -9.64
CA ALA A 244 -1.11 -13.94 -8.98
C ALA A 244 -2.42 -13.87 -9.80
N LEU A 245 -2.56 -12.90 -10.70
CA LEU A 245 -3.73 -12.74 -11.56
C LEU A 245 -3.64 -13.59 -12.83
N VAL A 246 -2.44 -14.06 -13.22
CA VAL A 246 -2.26 -14.88 -14.42
C VAL A 246 -2.89 -16.25 -14.23
N ARG A 247 -3.67 -16.69 -15.22
CA ARG A 247 -4.39 -17.98 -15.15
C ARG A 247 -3.48 -19.19 -15.40
N ARG A 248 -3.98 -20.36 -15.01
CA ARG A 248 -3.25 -21.65 -14.97
C ARG A 248 -2.48 -22.07 -16.23
N PRO A 249 -2.86 -21.74 -17.48
CA PRO A 249 -2.04 -22.08 -18.65
C PRO A 249 -0.68 -21.39 -18.71
N PHE A 250 -0.45 -20.35 -17.90
CA PHE A 250 0.81 -19.61 -17.84
C PHE A 250 1.32 -19.39 -16.43
N PHE A 251 0.57 -19.79 -15.40
CA PHE A 251 0.89 -19.45 -14.02
C PHE A 251 2.26 -19.99 -13.57
N GLY A 252 2.59 -21.24 -13.89
CA GLY A 252 3.87 -21.84 -13.58
C GLY A 252 5.05 -21.11 -14.23
N ARG A 253 4.92 -20.73 -15.50
CA ARG A 253 5.90 -19.91 -16.24
C ARG A 253 6.06 -18.52 -15.62
N THR A 254 4.95 -17.87 -15.30
CA THR A 254 4.92 -16.55 -14.66
C THR A 254 5.63 -16.57 -13.31
N VAL A 255 5.33 -17.56 -12.45
CA VAL A 255 6.03 -17.75 -11.17
C VAL A 255 7.51 -18.03 -11.37
N GLY A 256 7.89 -18.80 -12.40
CA GLY A 256 9.28 -19.03 -12.77
C GLY A 256 10.03 -17.72 -13.09
N ILE A 257 9.39 -16.82 -13.85
CA ILE A 257 9.94 -15.49 -14.17
C ILE A 257 10.04 -14.61 -12.91
N VAL A 258 9.08 -14.66 -11.99
CA VAL A 258 9.18 -13.93 -10.70
C VAL A 258 10.40 -14.41 -9.90
N ARG A 259 10.68 -15.72 -9.90
CA ARG A 259 11.88 -16.27 -9.22
C ARG A 259 13.19 -15.87 -9.89
N MET A 260 13.20 -15.71 -11.23
CA MET A 260 14.33 -15.15 -11.96
C MET A 260 14.61 -13.70 -11.52
N TRP A 261 13.56 -12.90 -11.37
CA TRP A 261 13.66 -11.54 -10.86
C TRP A 261 14.12 -11.48 -9.39
N GLN A 262 13.67 -12.41 -8.55
CA GLN A 262 14.16 -12.53 -7.18
C GLN A 262 15.66 -12.83 -7.15
N ALA A 263 16.15 -13.76 -7.97
CA ALA A 263 17.59 -14.03 -8.06
C ALA A 263 18.40 -12.82 -8.53
N LEU A 264 17.82 -11.95 -9.38
CA LEU A 264 18.43 -10.66 -9.70
C LEU A 264 18.44 -9.71 -8.49
N SER A 265 17.32 -9.57 -7.77
CA SER A 265 17.22 -8.68 -6.60
C SER A 265 18.19 -9.05 -5.48
N ASP A 266 18.44 -10.34 -5.33
CA ASP A 266 19.30 -10.89 -4.27
C ASP A 266 20.79 -10.75 -4.62
N SER A 267 21.13 -10.29 -5.84
CA SER A 267 22.51 -10.06 -6.26
C SER A 267 23.14 -8.84 -5.61
N THR A 268 24.25 -9.04 -4.90
CA THR A 268 25.12 -7.95 -4.43
C THR A 268 25.74 -7.16 -5.59
N LYS A 269 26.09 -7.82 -6.70
CA LYS A 269 26.65 -7.14 -7.88
C LYS A 269 25.67 -6.19 -8.53
N LEU A 270 24.39 -6.57 -8.61
CA LEU A 270 23.35 -5.67 -9.10
C LEU A 270 23.13 -4.50 -8.15
N ARG A 271 23.12 -4.78 -6.84
CA ARG A 271 22.99 -3.76 -5.79
C ARG A 271 24.09 -2.71 -5.86
N ASP A 272 25.32 -3.12 -6.17
CA ASP A 272 26.48 -2.24 -6.28
C ASP A 272 26.64 -1.57 -7.67
N GLU A 273 25.75 -1.84 -8.62
CA GLU A 273 25.80 -1.30 -9.97
C GLU A 273 25.59 0.23 -9.95
N LYS A 274 26.55 0.99 -10.48
CA LYS A 274 26.50 2.47 -10.51
C LYS A 274 26.24 3.03 -11.91
N LEU A 275 26.31 2.20 -12.95
CA LEU A 275 26.06 2.64 -14.32
C LEU A 275 24.58 2.91 -14.54
N ARG A 276 24.24 4.18 -14.76
CA ARG A 276 22.86 4.62 -15.08
C ARG A 276 22.24 3.83 -16.24
N SER A 277 23.01 3.56 -17.30
CA SER A 277 22.53 2.79 -18.46
C SER A 277 22.15 1.35 -18.11
N ALA A 278 22.85 0.74 -17.15
CA ALA A 278 22.53 -0.60 -16.66
C ALA A 278 21.25 -0.61 -15.82
N ARG A 279 21.12 0.35 -14.90
CA ARG A 279 19.92 0.50 -14.08
C ARG A 279 18.67 0.76 -14.92
N VAL A 280 18.77 1.67 -15.89
CA VAL A 280 17.67 1.95 -16.84
C VAL A 280 17.27 0.69 -17.61
N ARG A 281 18.23 -0.08 -18.12
CA ARG A 281 17.95 -1.32 -18.87
C ARG A 281 17.20 -2.34 -18.02
N ILE A 282 17.59 -2.52 -16.77
CA ILE A 282 16.94 -3.46 -15.83
C ILE A 282 15.54 -2.99 -15.47
N GLN A 283 15.37 -1.69 -15.21
CA GLN A 283 14.05 -1.11 -14.92
C GLN A 283 13.10 -1.21 -16.12
N THR A 284 13.59 -1.00 -17.34
CA THR A 284 12.83 -1.23 -18.58
C THR A 284 12.43 -2.69 -18.70
N LEU A 285 13.36 -3.64 -18.43
CA LEU A 285 13.04 -5.07 -18.47
C LEU A 285 11.97 -5.46 -17.44
N LEU A 286 11.99 -4.88 -16.24
CA LEU A 286 10.97 -5.12 -15.20
C LEU A 286 9.61 -4.56 -15.61
N THR A 287 9.60 -3.36 -16.19
CA THR A 287 8.39 -2.73 -16.74
C THR A 287 7.79 -3.56 -17.88
N ASP A 288 8.63 -4.05 -18.79
CA ASP A 288 8.20 -4.95 -19.88
C ASP A 288 7.62 -6.25 -19.33
N THR A 289 8.24 -6.82 -18.28
CA THR A 289 7.75 -8.05 -17.64
C THR A 289 6.35 -7.83 -17.05
N LEU A 290 6.15 -6.71 -16.33
CA LEU A 290 4.85 -6.32 -15.78
C LEU A 290 3.79 -6.17 -16.88
N ALA A 291 4.13 -5.50 -17.98
CA ALA A 291 3.25 -5.33 -19.13
C ALA A 291 2.83 -6.69 -19.74
N GLN A 292 3.78 -7.62 -19.88
CA GLN A 292 3.49 -8.96 -20.39
C GLN A 292 2.61 -9.78 -19.44
N PHE A 293 2.80 -9.67 -18.12
CA PHE A 293 1.93 -10.34 -17.15
C PHE A 293 0.50 -9.80 -17.22
N LYS A 294 0.35 -8.47 -17.24
CA LYS A 294 -0.96 -7.83 -17.40
C LYS A 294 -1.64 -8.25 -18.71
N GLN A 295 -0.90 -8.21 -19.82
CA GLN A 295 -1.42 -8.62 -21.12
C GLN A 295 -1.82 -10.11 -21.13
N THR A 296 -1.04 -10.99 -20.50
CA THR A 296 -1.37 -12.41 -20.39
C THR A 296 -2.63 -12.63 -19.57
N HIS A 297 -2.77 -11.94 -18.43
CA HIS A 297 -4.00 -11.95 -17.64
C HIS A 297 -5.21 -11.45 -18.47
N ASP A 298 -5.02 -10.39 -19.25
CA ASP A 298 -6.09 -9.78 -20.03
C ASP A 298 -6.51 -10.59 -21.26
N GLU A 299 -5.61 -11.33 -21.89
CA GLU A 299 -5.89 -12.12 -23.09
C GLU A 299 -6.31 -13.55 -22.75
N VAL A 300 -5.83 -14.12 -21.64
CA VAL A 300 -6.21 -15.45 -21.17
C VAL A 300 -7.43 -15.35 -20.23
N LYS A 301 -8.51 -14.70 -20.71
CA LYS A 301 -9.77 -14.48 -19.97
C LYS A 301 -10.79 -15.61 -20.13
N SER A 302 -10.75 -16.29 -21.26
CA SER A 302 -11.75 -17.27 -21.72
C SER A 302 -11.04 -18.44 -22.38
N PHE A 303 -11.59 -19.63 -22.23
CA PHE A 303 -11.05 -20.85 -22.84
C PHE A 303 -11.89 -21.29 -24.05
N ASP A 304 -12.08 -20.38 -25.00
CA ASP A 304 -12.78 -20.64 -26.25
C ASP A 304 -11.82 -21.09 -27.38
N LYS A 305 -12.35 -21.31 -28.59
CA LYS A 305 -11.59 -21.81 -29.75
C LYS A 305 -10.38 -20.93 -30.15
N GLY A 306 -10.28 -19.68 -29.67
CA GLY A 306 -9.15 -18.78 -29.95
C GLY A 306 -7.94 -18.97 -29.02
N LEU A 307 -8.09 -19.73 -27.93
CA LEU A 307 -7.08 -19.82 -26.87
C LEU A 307 -5.74 -20.38 -27.35
N GLN A 308 -5.71 -21.32 -28.30
CA GLN A 308 -4.46 -21.97 -28.70
C GLN A 308 -3.50 -20.98 -29.39
N ALA A 309 -3.99 -20.14 -30.31
CA ALA A 309 -3.18 -19.11 -30.95
C ALA A 309 -2.71 -18.05 -29.94
N THR A 310 -3.57 -17.68 -28.97
CA THR A 310 -3.20 -16.78 -27.87
C THR A 310 -2.11 -17.40 -26.98
N VAL A 311 -2.20 -18.70 -26.67
CA VAL A 311 -1.19 -19.42 -25.90
C VAL A 311 0.14 -19.46 -26.66
N GLU A 312 0.13 -19.81 -27.94
CA GLU A 312 1.35 -19.86 -28.77
C GLU A 312 2.03 -18.48 -28.84
N ALA A 313 1.27 -17.41 -29.11
CA ALA A 313 1.80 -16.04 -29.16
C ALA A 313 2.37 -15.56 -27.81
N ARG A 314 1.72 -15.93 -26.69
CA ARG A 314 2.22 -15.59 -25.34
C ARG A 314 3.46 -16.40 -24.97
N GLN A 315 3.56 -17.64 -25.45
CA GLN A 315 4.74 -18.48 -25.20
C GLN A 315 6.00 -17.92 -25.86
N GLU A 316 5.89 -17.37 -27.07
CA GLU A 316 7.00 -16.64 -27.70
C GLU A 316 7.42 -15.42 -26.87
N SER A 317 6.46 -14.65 -26.38
CA SER A 317 6.72 -13.46 -25.56
C SER A 317 7.45 -13.82 -24.25
N TYR A 318 7.05 -14.89 -23.57
CA TYR A 318 7.70 -15.38 -22.35
C TYR A 318 9.11 -15.90 -22.65
N THR A 319 9.30 -16.57 -23.79
CA THR A 319 10.63 -17.02 -24.23
C THR A 319 11.57 -15.84 -24.46
N GLY A 320 11.06 -14.76 -25.08
CA GLY A 320 11.80 -13.51 -25.24
C GLY A 320 12.19 -12.86 -23.90
N LEU A 321 11.25 -12.81 -22.94
CA LEU A 321 11.52 -12.31 -21.59
C LEU A 321 12.59 -13.11 -20.87
N VAL A 322 12.49 -14.45 -20.88
CA VAL A 322 13.46 -15.34 -20.23
C VAL A 322 14.85 -15.16 -20.84
N LYS A 323 14.95 -14.96 -22.16
CA LYS A 323 16.23 -14.70 -22.82
C LYS A 323 16.85 -13.37 -22.36
N ARG A 324 16.06 -12.30 -22.26
CA ARG A 324 16.55 -11.01 -21.74
C ARG A 324 16.96 -11.10 -20.28
N LEU A 325 16.19 -11.81 -19.45
CA LEU A 325 16.51 -12.07 -18.05
C LEU A 325 17.75 -12.94 -17.88
N GLN A 326 17.97 -13.89 -18.77
CA GLN A 326 19.19 -14.71 -18.79
C GLN A 326 20.43 -13.82 -18.87
N ASP A 327 20.43 -12.82 -19.75
CA ASP A 327 21.59 -11.95 -19.97
C ASP A 327 21.89 -11.13 -18.71
N GLU A 328 20.87 -10.58 -18.05
CA GLU A 328 21.05 -9.85 -16.79
C GLU A 328 21.46 -10.80 -15.64
N ILE A 329 20.85 -11.98 -15.51
CA ILE A 329 21.19 -12.94 -14.44
C ILE A 329 22.61 -13.44 -14.62
N LYS A 330 23.05 -13.75 -15.85
CA LYS A 330 24.43 -14.14 -16.09
C LYS A 330 25.42 -13.01 -15.79
N THR A 331 25.00 -11.76 -15.96
CA THR A 331 25.82 -10.59 -15.63
C THR A 331 25.95 -10.41 -14.11
N TYR A 332 24.83 -10.43 -13.40
CA TYR A 332 24.76 -10.02 -11.99
C TYR A 332 24.71 -11.19 -10.99
N ASN A 333 24.16 -12.35 -11.36
CA ASN A 333 24.03 -13.52 -10.48
C ASN A 333 24.18 -14.86 -11.23
N ALA A 334 25.32 -15.05 -11.93
CA ALA A 334 25.52 -16.19 -12.82
C ALA A 334 25.32 -17.57 -12.15
N GLY A 335 25.66 -17.68 -10.86
CA GLY A 335 25.56 -18.94 -10.11
C GLY A 335 24.11 -19.43 -9.92
N GLU A 336 23.13 -18.53 -9.94
CA GLU A 336 21.72 -18.88 -9.75
C GLU A 336 21.01 -19.24 -11.06
N TRP A 337 21.59 -18.94 -12.22
CA TRP A 337 20.92 -19.08 -13.52
C TRP A 337 20.34 -20.49 -13.75
N ASP A 338 21.13 -21.53 -13.52
CA ASP A 338 20.70 -22.91 -13.78
C ASP A 338 19.57 -23.34 -12.83
N ASN A 339 19.61 -22.85 -11.58
CA ASN A 339 18.58 -23.12 -10.58
C ASN A 339 17.25 -22.47 -10.95
N VAL A 340 17.26 -21.16 -11.27
CA VAL A 340 16.03 -20.45 -11.64
C VAL A 340 15.48 -20.90 -12.99
N LEU A 341 16.34 -21.25 -13.95
CA LEU A 341 15.92 -21.83 -15.23
C LEU A 341 15.25 -23.18 -15.04
N LYS A 342 15.78 -24.04 -14.17
CA LYS A 342 15.16 -25.33 -13.83
C LYS A 342 13.78 -25.12 -13.20
N GLY A 343 13.64 -24.13 -12.32
CA GLY A 343 12.36 -23.74 -11.74
C GLY A 343 11.35 -23.30 -12.80
N TYR A 344 11.76 -22.46 -13.74
CA TYR A 344 10.93 -22.02 -14.87
C TYR A 344 10.50 -23.18 -15.77
N LYS A 345 11.43 -24.07 -16.16
CA LYS A 345 11.13 -25.24 -16.99
C LYS A 345 10.10 -26.15 -16.32
N LYS A 346 10.27 -26.42 -15.02
CA LYS A 346 9.28 -27.19 -14.25
C LYS A 346 7.91 -26.51 -14.24
N GLY A 347 7.86 -25.18 -14.10
CA GLY A 347 6.62 -24.42 -14.20
C GLY A 347 5.96 -24.55 -15.58
N ALA A 348 6.75 -24.48 -16.65
CA ALA A 348 6.30 -24.68 -18.02
C ALA A 348 5.71 -26.08 -18.25
N ASP A 349 6.36 -27.13 -17.74
CA ASP A 349 5.86 -28.51 -17.86
C ASP A 349 4.50 -28.69 -17.18
N VAL A 350 4.32 -28.09 -15.98
CA VAL A 350 3.05 -28.12 -15.24
C VAL A 350 1.94 -27.38 -15.99
N ASP A 351 2.26 -26.22 -16.53
CA ASP A 351 1.32 -25.43 -17.34
C ASP A 351 0.88 -26.20 -18.60
N ASP A 352 1.81 -26.87 -19.28
CA ASP A 352 1.52 -27.70 -20.46
C ASP A 352 0.66 -28.92 -20.13
N GLU A 353 0.89 -29.53 -18.96
CA GLU A 353 0.06 -30.62 -18.46
C GLU A 353 -1.37 -30.14 -18.17
N HIS A 354 -1.52 -28.97 -17.53
CA HIS A 354 -2.82 -28.37 -17.28
C HIS A 354 -3.57 -28.06 -18.57
N LEU A 355 -2.89 -27.51 -19.58
CA LEU A 355 -3.50 -27.22 -20.88
C LEU A 355 -3.98 -28.50 -21.57
N LYS A 356 -3.16 -29.58 -21.55
CA LYS A 356 -3.56 -30.90 -22.10
C LYS A 356 -4.80 -31.47 -21.40
N LYS A 357 -4.82 -31.46 -20.07
CA LYS A 357 -5.98 -31.91 -19.27
C LYS A 357 -7.23 -31.12 -19.62
N TYR A 358 -7.09 -29.82 -19.80
CA TYR A 358 -8.18 -28.94 -20.15
C TYR A 358 -8.74 -29.21 -21.57
N HIS A 359 -7.87 -29.36 -22.57
CA HIS A 359 -8.30 -29.75 -23.93
C HIS A 359 -9.04 -31.10 -23.93
N ALA A 360 -8.53 -32.08 -23.18
CA ALA A 360 -9.20 -33.37 -23.04
C ALA A 360 -10.61 -33.24 -22.42
N PHE A 361 -10.77 -32.37 -21.41
CA PHE A 361 -12.07 -32.10 -20.80
C PHE A 361 -13.07 -31.45 -21.76
N ILE A 362 -12.64 -30.43 -22.54
CA ILE A 362 -13.51 -29.83 -23.57
C ILE A 362 -13.97 -30.88 -24.56
N GLU A 363 -13.06 -31.68 -25.10
CA GLU A 363 -13.39 -32.69 -26.11
C GLU A 363 -14.34 -33.76 -25.55
N ALA A 364 -14.15 -34.19 -24.31
CA ALA A 364 -15.07 -35.10 -23.63
C ALA A 364 -16.48 -34.50 -23.50
N ASN A 365 -16.58 -33.22 -23.10
CA ASN A 365 -17.88 -32.54 -22.96
C ASN A 365 -18.58 -32.31 -24.30
N LYS A 366 -17.85 -31.98 -25.37
CA LYS A 366 -18.41 -31.88 -26.73
C LYS A 366 -19.01 -33.22 -27.18
N ARG A 367 -18.29 -34.32 -26.93
CA ARG A 367 -18.78 -35.68 -27.23
C ARG A 367 -20.02 -36.02 -26.43
N ALA A 368 -20.04 -35.72 -25.13
CA ALA A 368 -21.19 -35.93 -24.26
C ALA A 368 -22.41 -35.12 -24.72
N ALA A 369 -22.23 -33.84 -25.08
CA ALA A 369 -23.29 -33.00 -25.62
C ALA A 369 -23.86 -33.54 -26.94
N SER A 370 -22.98 -34.01 -27.84
CA SER A 370 -23.38 -34.66 -29.10
C SER A 370 -24.18 -35.94 -28.86
N LEU A 371 -23.78 -36.77 -27.90
CA LEU A 371 -24.50 -37.99 -27.52
C LEU A 371 -25.87 -37.68 -26.92
N ILE A 372 -25.97 -36.68 -26.03
CA ILE A 372 -27.25 -36.24 -25.46
C ILE A 372 -28.18 -35.73 -26.56
N ALA A 373 -27.67 -35.00 -27.55
CA ALA A 373 -28.44 -34.54 -28.68
C ALA A 373 -28.96 -35.70 -29.56
N GLN A 374 -28.14 -36.72 -29.78
CA GLN A 374 -28.51 -37.93 -30.54
C GLN A 374 -29.55 -38.80 -29.82
N VAL A 375 -29.53 -38.86 -28.48
CA VAL A 375 -30.51 -39.62 -27.69
C VAL A 375 -31.87 -38.90 -27.58
N ARG A 376 -31.87 -37.58 -27.76
CA ARG A 376 -33.10 -36.74 -27.72
C ARG A 376 -33.80 -36.57 -29.06
N ALA A 377 -33.12 -36.89 -30.17
CA ALA A 377 -33.68 -36.93 -31.51
C ALA A 377 -34.24 -38.32 -31.80
#